data_AF-A0A430Q3V0-F1
#
_entry.id   AF-A0A430Q3V0-F1
#
_cell.length_a   1.000
_cell.length_b   1.000
_cell.length_c   1.000
_cell.angle_alpha   90.00
_cell.angle_beta   90.00
_cell.angle_gamma   90.00
#
_symmetry.space_group_name_H-M   'P 1'
#
loop_
_entity.id
_entity.type
_entity.pdbx_description
1 polymer ?
#
loop_
_entity_poly.entity_id
_entity_poly.type
_entity_poly.pdbx_seq_one_letter_code
_entity_poly.pdbx_strand_id
1 'polypeptide(L)'
;ETRGVGGIFFDDLDGTSQEKSCAEAIIPAYLPIVEKRKHLKYTNKEREWQLVRRGRYVEFNLIYDRGTKFGLATPEARIESILMSLPRYAQWNYCYDNSQDPRNQSLIEVLKNPKEWV
;
A
#
# COMPACT_ATOMS: atom_id res chain seq x y z
N GLU A 1 -10.13 -0.28 -8.05
CA GLU A 1 -9.46 0.79 -7.27
C GLU A 1 -7.97 0.48 -7.19
N THR A 2 -7.14 1.50 -7.03
CA THR A 2 -5.71 1.36 -6.79
C THR A 2 -5.44 0.96 -5.33
N ARG A 3 -4.24 0.43 -5.08
CA ARG A 3 -3.80 -0.02 -3.74
C ARG A 3 -3.66 1.14 -2.75
N GLY A 4 -3.30 2.32 -3.25
CA GLY A 4 -3.03 3.53 -2.48
C GLY A 4 -2.99 4.76 -3.39
N VAL A 5 -2.47 5.86 -2.87
CA VAL A 5 -2.47 7.17 -3.56
C VAL A 5 -1.38 7.34 -4.62
N GLY A 6 -0.62 6.28 -4.90
CA GLY A 6 0.44 6.28 -5.91
C GLY A 6 1.79 6.73 -5.36
N GLY A 7 2.59 7.29 -6.27
CA GLY A 7 4.01 7.57 -6.13
C GLY A 7 4.65 7.45 -7.51
N ILE A 8 5.94 7.15 -7.55
CA ILE A 8 6.66 6.84 -8.79
C ILE A 8 6.84 5.33 -8.92
N PHE A 9 6.67 4.82 -10.14
CA PHE A 9 6.99 3.44 -10.50
C PHE A 9 7.55 3.45 -11.92
N PHE A 10 8.61 2.68 -12.11
CA PHE A 10 9.26 2.48 -13.39
C PHE A 10 9.76 1.04 -13.46
N ASP A 11 9.79 0.50 -14.67
CA ASP A 11 10.32 -0.81 -15.01
C ASP A 11 11.08 -0.66 -16.32
N ASP A 12 12.04 -1.55 -16.59
CA ASP A 12 12.86 -1.53 -17.81
C ASP A 12 13.55 -0.16 -18.09
N LEU A 13 14.14 0.46 -17.06
CA LEU A 13 14.86 1.73 -17.18
C LEU A 13 16.29 1.51 -17.70
N ASP A 14 16.53 1.94 -18.93
CA ASP A 14 17.86 1.92 -19.53
C ASP A 14 18.65 3.19 -19.12
N GLY A 15 19.31 3.15 -17.94
CA GLY A 15 20.21 4.22 -17.47
C GLY A 15 20.31 4.35 -15.94
N THR A 16 21.41 4.91 -15.43
CA THR A 16 21.76 4.86 -13.99
C THR A 16 21.50 6.14 -13.19
N SER A 17 21.01 7.22 -13.80
CA SER A 17 21.09 8.55 -13.15
C SER A 17 20.01 8.85 -12.10
N GLN A 18 18.86 8.16 -12.14
CA GLN A 18 17.69 8.51 -11.32
C GLN A 18 17.46 7.58 -10.11
N GLU A 19 18.08 6.40 -10.05
CA GLU A 19 17.81 5.41 -8.99
C GLU A 19 18.27 5.89 -7.62
N LYS A 20 19.47 6.48 -7.55
CA LYS A 20 20.05 6.96 -6.30
C LYS A 20 19.23 8.09 -5.67
N SER A 21 18.79 9.06 -6.48
CA SER A 21 17.97 10.17 -5.99
C SER A 21 16.59 9.69 -5.53
N CYS A 22 15.99 8.71 -6.23
CA CYS A 22 14.73 8.11 -5.80
C CYS A 22 14.86 7.40 -4.45
N ALA A 23 15.93 6.63 -4.24
CA ALA A 23 16.19 5.94 -2.98
C ALA A 23 16.41 6.95 -1.83
N GLU A 24 17.18 8.01 -2.06
CA GLU A 24 17.43 9.09 -1.10
C GLU A 24 16.14 9.85 -0.73
N ALA A 25 15.14 9.89 -1.61
CA ALA A 25 13.86 10.56 -1.37
C ALA A 25 12.91 9.77 -0.45
N ILE A 26 13.12 8.47 -0.23
CA ILE A 26 12.19 7.63 0.55
C ILE A 26 12.04 8.12 1.99
N ILE A 27 13.16 8.35 2.69
CA ILE A 27 13.14 8.75 4.11
C ILE A 27 12.53 10.16 4.26
N PRO A 28 12.98 11.19 3.52
CA PRO A 28 12.38 12.52 3.58
C PRO A 28 10.89 12.55 3.22
N ALA A 29 10.44 11.69 2.30
CA ALA A 29 9.03 11.62 1.92
C ALA A 29 8.16 10.93 2.99
N TYR A 30 8.64 9.84 3.59
CA TYR A 30 7.81 8.98 4.44
C TYR A 30 7.95 9.28 5.94
N LEU A 31 9.16 9.49 6.45
CA LEU A 31 9.41 9.63 7.88
C LEU A 31 8.65 10.80 8.52
N PRO A 32 8.58 12.01 7.91
CA PRO A 32 7.83 13.13 8.49
C PRO A 32 6.33 12.83 8.61
N ILE A 33 5.76 12.03 7.70
CA ILE A 33 4.35 11.61 7.75
C ILE A 33 4.13 10.71 8.97
N VAL A 34 5.01 9.73 9.18
CA VAL A 34 4.92 8.82 10.33
C VAL A 34 5.07 9.58 11.65
N GLU A 35 6.09 10.42 11.77
CA GLU A 35 6.34 11.20 12.98
C GLU A 35 5.14 12.08 13.36
N LYS A 36 4.52 12.73 12.37
CA LYS A 36 3.33 13.57 12.58
C LYS A 36 2.09 12.77 12.98
N ARG A 37 1.95 11.52 12.54
CA ARG A 37 0.69 10.76 12.63
C ARG A 37 0.71 9.64 13.67
N LYS A 38 1.88 9.14 14.10
CA LYS A 38 2.01 7.95 14.96
C LYS A 38 1.34 8.08 16.33
N HIS A 39 1.16 9.29 16.84
CA HIS A 39 0.54 9.57 18.14
C HIS A 39 -0.95 9.95 18.06
N LEU A 40 -1.53 10.00 16.85
CA LEU A 40 -2.95 10.30 16.71
C LEU A 40 -3.78 9.17 17.34
N LYS A 41 -4.72 9.57 18.20
CA LYS A 41 -5.71 8.64 18.73
C LYS A 41 -6.59 8.15 17.58
N TYR A 42 -6.94 6.88 17.62
CA TYR A 42 -7.86 6.27 16.68
C TYR A 42 -8.95 5.51 17.43
N THR A 43 -10.08 5.37 16.78
CA THR A 43 -11.23 4.61 17.25
C THR A 43 -11.19 3.17 16.73
N ASN A 44 -11.99 2.29 17.33
CA ASN A 44 -12.13 0.92 16.84
C ASN A 44 -12.63 0.86 15.39
N LYS A 45 -13.51 1.80 14.98
CA LYS A 45 -14.00 1.90 13.60
C LYS A 45 -12.90 2.28 12.61
N GLU A 46 -12.02 3.21 12.98
CA GLU A 46 -10.87 3.58 12.15
C GLU A 46 -9.86 2.42 12.05
N ARG A 47 -9.68 1.67 13.13
CA ARG A 47 -8.86 0.45 13.11
C ARG A 47 -9.46 -0.63 12.22
N GLU A 48 -10.76 -0.87 12.31
CA GLU A 48 -11.47 -1.80 11.43
C GLU A 48 -11.29 -1.41 9.95
N TRP A 49 -11.50 -0.14 9.63
CA TRP A 49 -11.27 0.37 8.28
C TRP A 49 -9.82 0.13 7.80
N GLN A 50 -8.83 0.37 8.66
CA GLN A 50 -7.43 0.08 8.34
C GLN A 50 -7.21 -1.41 8.02
N LEU A 51 -7.85 -2.32 8.74
CA LEU A 51 -7.75 -3.76 8.49
C LEU A 51 -8.39 -4.16 7.15
N VAL A 52 -9.50 -3.53 6.78
CA VAL A 52 -10.12 -3.69 5.45
C VAL A 52 -9.20 -3.17 4.34
N ARG A 53 -8.60 -1.99 4.51
CA ARG A 53 -7.59 -1.47 3.55
C ARG A 53 -6.37 -2.38 3.44
N ARG A 54 -5.95 -3.00 4.54
CA ARG A 54 -4.88 -4.02 4.55
C ARG A 54 -5.30 -5.31 3.82
N GLY A 55 -6.57 -5.71 3.87
CA GLY A 55 -7.11 -6.79 3.05
C GLY A 55 -6.93 -6.52 1.56
N ARG A 56 -7.21 -5.29 1.11
CA ARG A 56 -6.94 -4.87 -0.29
C ARG A 56 -5.44 -4.88 -0.65
N TYR A 57 -4.57 -4.54 0.30
CA TYR A 57 -3.12 -4.66 0.12
C TYR A 57 -2.70 -6.12 -0.10
N VAL A 58 -3.26 -7.05 0.70
CA VAL A 58 -3.00 -8.50 0.55
C VAL A 58 -3.51 -9.00 -0.81
N GLU A 59 -4.74 -8.65 -1.20
CA GLU A 59 -5.28 -9.00 -2.52
C GLU A 59 -4.35 -8.55 -3.65
N PHE A 60 -3.85 -7.31 -3.59
CA PHE A 60 -2.92 -6.82 -4.61
C PHE A 60 -1.65 -7.66 -4.69
N ASN A 61 -0.99 -7.91 -3.55
CA ASN A 61 0.29 -8.62 -3.54
C ASN A 61 0.15 -10.08 -3.97
N LEU A 62 -0.95 -10.75 -3.59
CA LEU A 62 -1.14 -12.15 -3.96
C LEU A 62 -1.67 -12.34 -5.38
N ILE A 63 -2.49 -11.40 -5.90
CA ILE A 63 -3.19 -11.58 -7.18
C ILE A 63 -2.53 -10.82 -8.33
N TYR A 64 -1.93 -9.65 -8.09
CA TYR A 64 -1.49 -8.76 -9.18
C TYR A 64 0.01 -8.48 -9.17
N ASP A 65 0.67 -8.51 -8.01
CA ASP A 65 2.10 -8.19 -7.92
C ASP A 65 2.97 -9.22 -8.66
N ARG A 66 3.67 -8.76 -9.69
CA ARG A 66 4.53 -9.59 -10.53
C ARG A 66 5.70 -10.17 -9.72
N GLY A 67 6.30 -9.36 -8.84
CA GLY A 67 7.43 -9.77 -8.01
C GLY A 67 7.07 -10.91 -7.05
N THR A 68 5.94 -10.80 -6.36
CA THR A 68 5.43 -11.85 -5.48
C THR A 68 5.14 -13.13 -6.25
N LYS A 69 4.42 -13.06 -7.38
CA LYS A 69 4.13 -14.24 -8.22
C LYS A 69 5.39 -14.93 -8.72
N PHE A 70 6.35 -14.17 -9.24
CA PHE A 70 7.61 -14.69 -9.73
C PHE A 70 8.42 -15.35 -8.60
N GLY A 71 8.51 -14.68 -7.45
CA GLY A 71 9.19 -15.23 -6.27
C GLY A 71 8.58 -16.55 -5.81
N LEU A 72 7.25 -16.66 -5.75
CA LEU A 72 6.55 -17.88 -5.36
C LEU A 72 6.69 -19.02 -6.39
N ALA A 73 6.87 -18.69 -7.67
CA ALA A 73 7.08 -19.68 -8.73
C ALA A 73 8.56 -20.12 -8.86
N THR A 74 9.50 -19.38 -8.26
CA THR A 74 10.93 -19.67 -8.34
C THR A 74 11.31 -20.81 -7.39
N PRO A 75 11.93 -21.90 -7.88
CA PRO A 75 12.43 -22.98 -7.02
C PRO A 75 13.40 -22.46 -5.95
N GLU A 76 13.34 -23.04 -4.75
CA GLU A 76 14.24 -22.70 -3.62
C GLU A 76 14.16 -21.25 -3.11
N ALA A 77 13.19 -20.46 -3.57
CA ALA A 77 13.01 -19.10 -3.10
C ALA A 77 12.63 -19.08 -1.60
N ARG A 78 13.21 -18.12 -0.86
CA ARG A 78 12.91 -17.95 0.56
C ARG A 78 11.54 -17.30 0.74
N ILE A 79 10.54 -18.13 0.98
CA ILE A 79 9.13 -17.73 1.14
C ILE A 79 8.95 -16.60 2.17
N GLU A 80 9.64 -16.67 3.31
CA GLU A 80 9.59 -15.64 4.35
C GLU A 80 10.05 -14.26 3.86
N SER A 81 11.00 -14.20 2.92
CA SER A 81 11.43 -12.94 2.30
C SER A 81 10.36 -12.39 1.35
N ILE A 82 9.68 -13.27 0.62
CA ILE A 82 8.63 -12.89 -0.35
C ILE A 82 7.39 -12.36 0.39
N LEU A 83 6.96 -13.05 1.44
CA LEU A 83 5.75 -12.72 2.19
C LEU A 83 5.94 -11.63 3.26
N MET A 84 7.15 -11.07 3.40
CA MET A 84 7.45 -9.98 4.34
C MET A 84 6.59 -8.73 4.10
N SER A 85 6.09 -8.54 2.87
CA SER A 85 5.18 -7.45 2.52
C SER A 85 3.80 -7.57 3.18
N LEU A 86 3.41 -8.77 3.66
CA LEU A 86 2.08 -8.99 4.21
C LEU A 86 1.94 -8.36 5.61
N PRO A 87 0.81 -7.70 5.89
CA PRO A 87 0.56 -7.14 7.21
C PRO A 87 0.26 -8.24 8.22
N ARG A 88 0.67 -8.03 9.48
CA ARG A 88 0.33 -8.93 10.60
C ARG A 88 -1.17 -9.20 10.77
N TYR A 89 -2.02 -8.22 10.45
CA TYR A 89 -3.48 -8.33 10.55
C TYR A 89 -4.14 -7.68 9.34
N ALA A 90 -5.14 -8.35 8.77
CA ALA A 90 -6.01 -7.90 7.70
C ALA A 90 -7.42 -8.49 7.92
N GLN A 91 -8.44 -7.89 7.31
CA GLN A 91 -9.83 -8.35 7.44
C GLN A 91 -10.59 -8.23 6.13
N TRP A 92 -11.53 -9.15 5.91
CA TRP A 92 -12.47 -9.15 4.79
C TRP A 92 -13.89 -9.22 5.35
N ASN A 93 -14.66 -8.16 5.10
CA ASN A 93 -16.06 -8.08 5.46
C ASN A 93 -16.90 -8.11 4.19
N TYR A 94 -17.86 -9.05 4.13
CA TYR A 94 -18.83 -9.09 3.04
C TYR A 94 -19.59 -7.77 2.99
N CYS A 95 -19.62 -7.13 1.82
CA CYS A 95 -20.27 -5.84 1.59
C CYS A 95 -19.97 -4.79 2.68
N TYR A 96 -18.69 -4.61 3.04
CA TYR A 96 -18.29 -3.62 4.04
C TYR A 96 -18.86 -2.23 3.74
N ASP A 97 -19.68 -1.71 4.67
CA ASP A 97 -20.26 -0.38 4.59
C ASP A 97 -19.29 0.66 5.17
N ASN A 98 -18.83 1.58 4.32
CA ASN A 98 -18.01 2.72 4.71
C ASN A 98 -18.75 4.06 4.59
N SER A 99 -20.07 4.04 4.35
CA SER A 99 -20.90 5.22 4.11
C SER A 99 -20.90 6.21 5.28
N GLN A 100 -20.63 5.71 6.49
CA GLN A 100 -20.71 6.49 7.73
C GLN A 100 -19.50 7.42 7.96
N ASP A 101 -18.40 7.29 7.19
CA ASP A 101 -17.22 8.14 7.34
C ASP A 101 -16.86 8.84 6.01
N PRO A 102 -17.11 10.16 5.88
CA PRO A 102 -16.78 10.93 4.69
C PRO A 102 -15.30 10.89 4.31
N ARG A 103 -14.40 10.67 5.27
CA ARG A 103 -12.96 10.53 5.00
C ARG A 103 -12.66 9.24 4.25
N ASN A 104 -13.36 8.16 4.61
CA ASN A 104 -13.22 6.87 3.94
C ASN A 104 -13.76 6.93 2.52
N GLN A 105 -14.90 7.60 2.32
CA GLN A 105 -15.45 7.84 0.99
C GLN A 105 -14.50 8.67 0.13
N SER A 106 -13.95 9.76 0.69
CA SER A 106 -12.97 10.61 0.01
C SER A 106 -11.72 9.82 -0.42
N LEU A 107 -11.24 8.90 0.43
CA LEU A 107 -10.17 7.99 0.06
C LEU A 107 -10.59 7.08 -1.11
N ILE A 108 -11.74 6.42 -1.02
CA ILE A 108 -12.22 5.52 -2.09
C ILE A 108 -12.33 6.25 -3.42
N GLU A 109 -12.81 7.49 -3.42
CA GLU A 109 -12.90 8.29 -4.64
C GLU A 109 -11.53 8.47 -5.29
N VAL A 110 -10.51 8.85 -4.52
CA VAL A 110 -9.13 8.98 -5.02
C VAL A 110 -8.55 7.64 -5.48
N LEU A 111 -8.92 6.52 -4.85
CA LEU A 111 -8.44 5.20 -5.26
C LEU A 111 -9.13 4.69 -6.53
N LYS A 112 -10.35 5.13 -6.82
CA LYS A 112 -11.05 4.83 -8.07
C LYS A 112 -10.61 5.77 -9.19
N ASN A 113 -10.41 7.04 -8.86
CA ASN A 113 -10.08 8.13 -9.75
C ASN A 113 -8.79 8.81 -9.24
N PRO A 114 -7.61 8.28 -9.59
CA PRO A 114 -6.33 8.91 -9.25
C PRO A 114 -6.30 10.37 -9.70
N LYS A 115 -5.62 11.22 -8.92
CA LYS A 115 -5.52 12.65 -9.17
C LYS A 115 -4.09 13.13 -9.06
N GLU A 116 -3.83 14.30 -9.63
CA GLU A 116 -2.57 15.02 -9.42
C GLU A 116 -2.45 15.55 -7.99
N TRP A 117 -1.23 15.48 -7.45
CA TRP A 117 -0.90 15.88 -6.07
C TRP A 117 0.06 17.07 -5.99
N VAL A 118 0.76 17.38 -7.09
CA VAL A 118 1.76 18.45 -7.21
C VAL A 118 1.34 19.39 -8.32
#